data_AF-A0A7K0EMA3-F1
#
_entry.id   AF-A0A7K0EMA3-F1
#
_cell.length_a   1.000
_cell.length_b   1.000
_cell.length_c   1.000
_cell.angle_alpha   90.00
_cell.angle_beta   90.00
_cell.angle_gamma   90.00
#
_symmetry.space_group_name_H-M   'P 1'
#
loop_
_entity.id
_entity.type
_entity.pdbx_description
1 polymer ?
#
loop_
_entity_poly.entity_id
_entity_poly.type
_entity_poly.pdbx_seq_one_letter_code
_entity_poly.pdbx_strand_id
1 'polypeptide(L)'
;MKVLIIILLLAGLSAAAQNKSASTTPPVIVSAIEGITDKHFQPDTTYAALSEEDETILAKQPVANWGLPQESGGMTYYNLVIGTRSYQLLITKSPKAVYSTAMLLRFTDPKAKPEPIARGTLKPKEEKPK
;
A
#
# COMPACT_ATOMS: atom_id res chain seq x y z
N MET A 1 -16.82 -22.38 56.68
CA MET A 1 -17.30 -21.42 55.65
C MET A 1 -16.20 -20.36 55.49
N LYS A 2 -15.78 -20.04 54.26
CA LYS A 2 -14.72 -19.06 53.89
C LYS A 2 -13.26 -19.53 53.83
N VAL A 3 -12.97 -20.68 53.21
CA VAL A 3 -11.62 -20.95 52.66
C VAL A 3 -11.76 -21.71 51.35
N LEU A 4 -12.34 -21.09 50.31
CA LEU A 4 -12.38 -21.74 48.99
C LEU A 4 -12.59 -20.78 47.80
N ILE A 5 -12.22 -19.49 47.93
CA ILE A 5 -12.46 -18.49 46.86
C ILE A 5 -11.22 -17.59 46.70
N ILE A 6 -10.02 -18.16 46.60
CA ILE A 6 -8.80 -17.38 46.31
C ILE A 6 -7.92 -18.02 45.22
N ILE A 7 -8.11 -19.31 44.88
CA ILE A 7 -7.18 -20.02 43.97
C ILE A 7 -7.61 -19.95 42.48
N LEU A 8 -8.79 -19.42 42.16
CA LEU A 8 -9.34 -19.48 40.79
C LEU A 8 -9.02 -18.26 39.89
N LEU A 9 -8.17 -17.34 40.32
CA LEU A 9 -7.89 -16.08 39.60
C LEU A 9 -6.56 -16.03 38.83
N LEU A 10 -5.81 -17.13 38.75
CA LEU A 10 -4.50 -17.15 38.06
C LEU A 10 -4.49 -17.73 36.64
N ALA A 11 -5.64 -18.07 36.06
CA ALA A 11 -5.73 -18.39 34.63
C ALA A 11 -5.93 -17.11 33.80
N GLY A 12 -5.02 -16.14 33.97
CA GLY A 12 -4.86 -15.07 32.99
C GLY A 12 -4.29 -15.70 31.74
N LEU A 13 -5.16 -16.03 30.78
CA LEU A 13 -4.74 -16.38 29.44
C LEU A 13 -3.88 -15.21 28.93
N SER A 14 -2.56 -15.44 28.88
CA SER A 14 -1.68 -14.69 28.00
C SER A 14 -2.21 -14.94 26.59
N ALA A 15 -3.12 -14.08 26.14
CA ALA A 15 -3.44 -13.96 24.74
C ALA A 15 -2.12 -13.69 24.05
N ALA A 16 -1.61 -14.69 23.33
CA ALA A 16 -0.52 -14.49 22.41
C ALA A 16 -1.00 -13.40 21.46
N ALA A 17 -0.50 -12.18 21.66
CA ALA A 17 -0.59 -11.12 20.67
C ALA A 17 0.15 -11.66 19.45
N GLN A 18 -0.62 -12.27 18.57
CA GLN A 18 -0.12 -12.78 17.31
C GLN A 18 0.31 -11.55 16.53
N ASN A 19 1.61 -11.22 16.61
CA ASN A 19 2.27 -10.32 15.69
C ASN A 19 2.16 -10.96 14.30
N LYS A 20 0.99 -10.84 13.69
CA LYS A 20 0.80 -11.17 12.29
C LYS A 20 1.60 -10.12 11.55
N SER A 21 2.79 -10.51 11.09
CA SER A 21 3.66 -9.67 10.27
C SER A 21 2.80 -9.01 9.19
N ALA A 22 2.57 -7.71 9.35
CA ALA A 22 1.71 -6.96 8.46
C ALA A 22 2.47 -6.71 7.16
N SER A 23 2.33 -7.62 6.20
CA SER A 23 2.49 -7.28 4.78
C SER A 23 1.20 -7.69 4.08
N THR A 24 0.33 -6.69 3.93
CA THR A 24 -1.04 -6.82 3.40
C THR A 24 -1.12 -6.48 1.91
N THR A 25 -0.04 -5.94 1.35
CA THR A 25 0.09 -5.63 -0.09
C THR A 25 1.16 -6.55 -0.68
N PRO A 26 0.88 -7.26 -1.79
CA PRO A 26 1.83 -8.17 -2.42
C PRO A 26 3.15 -7.47 -2.76
N PRO A 27 4.31 -8.15 -2.62
CA PRO A 27 5.63 -7.57 -2.87
C PRO A 27 5.76 -6.93 -4.25
N VAL A 28 5.08 -7.49 -5.26
CA VAL A 28 5.12 -6.95 -6.62
C VAL A 28 4.53 -5.54 -6.72
N ILE A 29 3.45 -5.27 -5.99
CA ILE A 29 2.81 -3.96 -5.94
C ILE A 29 3.72 -2.98 -5.21
N VAL A 30 4.35 -3.44 -4.11
CA VAL A 30 5.34 -2.65 -3.38
C VAL A 30 6.48 -2.26 -4.34
N SER A 31 7.13 -3.23 -4.99
CA SER A 31 8.24 -2.97 -5.91
C SER A 31 7.85 -2.08 -7.09
N ALA A 32 6.63 -2.20 -7.63
CA ALA A 32 6.14 -1.31 -8.67
C ALA A 32 6.09 0.14 -8.18
N ILE A 33 5.48 0.39 -7.02
CA ILE A 33 5.38 1.74 -6.43
C ILE A 33 6.76 2.29 -6.07
N GLU A 34 7.62 1.49 -5.47
CA GLU A 34 8.99 1.91 -5.11
C GLU A 34 9.86 2.20 -6.33
N GLY A 35 9.65 1.46 -7.43
CA GLY A 35 10.34 1.69 -8.69
C GLY A 35 9.93 3.00 -9.36
N ILE A 36 8.64 3.36 -9.29
CA ILE A 36 8.11 4.60 -9.87
C ILE A 36 8.52 5.82 -9.04
N THR A 37 8.49 5.69 -7.71
CA THR A 37 8.64 6.83 -6.80
C THR A 37 10.06 7.03 -6.28
N ASP A 38 10.93 6.03 -6.47
CA ASP A 38 12.25 5.92 -5.85
C ASP A 38 12.23 6.12 -4.33
N LYS A 39 11.16 5.66 -3.67
CA LYS A 39 10.97 5.73 -2.22
C LYS A 39 10.68 4.35 -1.66
N HIS A 40 10.87 4.17 -0.36
CA HIS A 40 10.39 2.96 0.32
C HIS A 40 8.89 3.10 0.55
N PHE A 41 8.12 2.12 0.09
CA PHE A 41 6.68 2.12 0.24
C PHE A 41 6.29 1.22 1.42
N GLN A 42 5.70 1.83 2.43
CA GLN A 42 5.14 1.11 3.57
C GLN A 42 3.62 1.02 3.39
N PRO A 43 3.05 -0.17 3.08
CA PRO A 43 1.62 -0.33 2.95
C PRO A 43 0.89 -0.06 4.26
N ASP A 44 -0.20 0.70 4.21
CA ASP A 44 -0.99 1.07 5.40
C ASP A 44 -2.24 0.18 5.55
N THR A 45 -2.62 -0.58 4.53
CA THR A 45 -3.85 -1.39 4.53
C THR A 45 -3.82 -2.56 3.55
N THR A 46 -4.80 -3.46 3.64
CA THR A 46 -5.10 -4.54 2.69
C THR A 46 -6.31 -4.11 1.87
N TYR A 47 -6.24 -4.15 0.54
CA TYR A 47 -7.42 -3.90 -0.30
C TYR A 47 -7.96 -5.23 -0.83
N ALA A 48 -9.21 -5.55 -0.50
CA ALA A 48 -9.91 -6.70 -1.06
C ALA A 48 -10.14 -6.58 -2.59
N ALA A 49 -10.04 -5.37 -3.14
CA ALA A 49 -10.22 -5.11 -4.57
C ALA A 49 -9.00 -5.47 -5.44
N LEU A 50 -7.82 -5.64 -4.82
CA LEU A 50 -6.62 -6.07 -5.52
C LEU A 50 -6.81 -7.52 -5.98
N SER A 51 -6.76 -7.74 -7.29
CA SER A 51 -6.92 -9.08 -7.88
C SER A 51 -5.58 -9.67 -8.31
N GLU A 52 -5.53 -11.00 -8.42
CA GLU A 52 -4.36 -11.72 -8.97
C GLU A 52 -4.03 -11.27 -10.40
N GLU A 53 -5.04 -10.83 -11.17
CA GLU A 53 -4.84 -10.27 -12.51
C GLU A 53 -4.09 -8.94 -12.44
N ASP A 54 -4.42 -8.06 -11.48
CA ASP A 54 -3.69 -6.81 -11.29
C ASP A 54 -2.23 -7.05 -10.92
N GLU A 55 -1.99 -8.00 -10.00
CA GLU A 55 -0.63 -8.41 -9.62
C GLU A 55 0.14 -8.90 -10.84
N THR A 56 -0.47 -9.78 -11.64
CA THR A 56 0.16 -10.37 -12.83
C THR A 56 0.47 -9.32 -13.90
N ILE A 57 -0.44 -8.36 -14.10
CA ILE A 57 -0.28 -7.29 -15.08
C ILE A 57 0.83 -6.34 -14.63
N LEU A 58 0.77 -5.86 -13.38
CA LEU A 58 1.72 -4.91 -12.82
C LEU A 58 3.11 -5.50 -12.68
N ALA A 59 3.24 -6.81 -12.38
CA ALA A 59 4.51 -7.54 -12.38
C ALA A 59 5.28 -7.43 -13.69
N LYS A 60 4.55 -7.36 -14.80
CA LYS A 60 5.11 -7.38 -16.15
C LYS A 60 5.39 -6.00 -16.70
N GLN A 61 4.99 -4.93 -16.00
CA GLN A 61 5.19 -3.57 -16.49
C GLN A 61 6.49 -2.97 -15.91
N PRO A 62 7.49 -2.70 -16.75
CA PRO A 62 8.63 -1.88 -16.35
C PRO A 62 8.18 -0.49 -15.92
N VAL A 63 8.98 0.14 -15.04
CA VAL A 63 8.77 1.53 -14.62
C VAL A 63 8.69 2.48 -15.83
N ALA A 64 9.47 2.21 -16.88
CA ALA A 64 9.48 3.02 -18.11
C ALA A 64 8.14 3.01 -18.89
N ASN A 65 7.24 2.06 -18.62
CA ASN A 65 5.90 2.05 -19.24
C ASN A 65 4.93 3.01 -18.55
N TRP A 66 5.29 3.54 -17.38
CA TRP A 66 4.49 4.55 -16.70
C TRP A 66 4.69 5.91 -17.35
N GLY A 67 3.61 6.67 -17.46
CA GLY A 67 3.66 8.06 -17.89
C GLY A 67 4.50 8.92 -16.95
N LEU A 68 5.05 10.00 -17.49
CA LEU A 68 5.80 11.00 -16.74
C LEU A 68 4.96 11.60 -15.60
N PRO A 69 5.59 12.01 -14.48
CA PRO A 69 4.89 12.65 -13.37
C PRO A 69 4.07 13.85 -13.87
N GLN A 70 2.79 13.87 -13.50
CA GLN A 70 1.90 15.00 -13.74
C GLN A 70 1.54 15.64 -12.40
N GLU A 71 1.44 16.96 -12.37
CA GLU A 71 1.11 17.72 -11.17
C GLU A 71 -0.25 18.40 -11.32
N SER A 72 -1.08 18.32 -10.28
CA SER A 72 -2.36 19.01 -10.23
C SER A 72 -2.75 19.23 -8.77
N GLY A 73 -3.23 20.40 -8.37
CA GLY A 73 -3.84 20.60 -7.03
C GLY A 73 -3.02 20.11 -5.81
N GLY A 74 -1.69 20.16 -5.85
CA GLY A 74 -0.81 19.68 -4.77
C GLY A 74 -0.65 18.15 -4.68
N MET A 75 -1.05 17.43 -5.73
CA MET A 75 -0.82 16.01 -5.92
C MET A 75 0.03 15.76 -7.16
N THR A 76 0.83 14.69 -7.10
CA THR A 76 1.57 14.17 -8.25
C THR A 76 0.95 12.84 -8.64
N TYR A 77 0.75 12.58 -9.93
CA TYR A 77 0.23 11.29 -10.39
C TYR A 77 0.98 10.75 -11.60
N TYR A 78 0.96 9.43 -11.71
CA TYR A 78 1.53 8.66 -12.81
C TYR A 78 0.44 7.75 -13.36
N ASN A 79 0.32 7.67 -14.67
CA ASN A 79 -0.67 6.84 -15.33
C ASN A 79 0.01 5.67 -16.05
N LEU A 80 -0.64 4.52 -16.06
CA LEU A 80 -0.25 3.34 -16.81
C LEU A 80 -1.48 2.81 -17.53
N VAL A 81 -1.42 2.69 -18.85
CA VAL A 81 -2.54 2.23 -19.69
C VAL A 81 -2.12 0.94 -20.39
N ILE A 82 -2.92 -0.12 -20.22
CA ILE A 82 -2.61 -1.47 -20.72
C ILE A 82 -3.88 -2.06 -21.32
N GLY A 83 -3.96 -2.05 -22.65
CA GLY A 83 -5.17 -2.51 -23.35
C GLY A 83 -6.40 -1.73 -22.87
N THR A 84 -7.34 -2.43 -22.25
CA THR A 84 -8.59 -1.85 -21.72
C THR A 84 -8.53 -1.45 -20.25
N ARG A 85 -7.44 -1.78 -19.53
CA ARG A 85 -7.26 -1.42 -18.12
C ARG A 85 -6.32 -0.22 -18.01
N SER A 86 -6.56 0.61 -17.01
CA SER A 86 -5.61 1.66 -16.64
C SER A 86 -5.41 1.73 -15.13
N TYR A 87 -4.22 2.14 -14.74
CA TYR A 87 -3.81 2.31 -13.37
C TYR A 87 -3.32 3.73 -13.18
N GLN A 88 -3.57 4.28 -12.00
CA GLN A 88 -3.04 5.58 -11.61
C GLN A 88 -2.39 5.46 -10.25
N LEU A 89 -1.13 5.84 -10.15
CA LEU A 89 -0.45 6.03 -8.89
C LEU A 89 -0.58 7.50 -8.50
N LEU A 90 -1.34 7.76 -7.44
CA LEU A 90 -1.55 9.08 -6.89
C LEU A 90 -0.69 9.30 -5.66
N ILE A 91 0.05 10.40 -5.62
CA ILE A 91 0.89 10.81 -4.50
C ILE A 91 0.36 12.12 -3.95
N THR A 92 0.08 12.12 -2.66
CA THR A 92 -0.41 13.30 -1.93
C THR A 92 0.44 13.53 -0.70
N LYS A 93 0.60 14.79 -0.30
CA LYS A 93 1.20 15.14 0.99
C LYS A 93 0.33 16.16 1.67
N SER A 94 -0.27 15.79 2.80
CA SER A 94 -1.03 16.77 3.59
C SER A 94 -0.05 17.75 4.25
N PRO A 95 -0.45 19.01 4.51
CA PRO A 95 0.46 20.01 5.08
C PRO A 95 1.07 19.63 6.44
N LYS A 96 0.38 18.75 7.20
CA LYS A 96 0.83 18.27 8.51
C LYS A 96 1.55 16.92 8.42
N ALA A 97 1.54 16.25 7.28
CA ALA A 97 2.17 14.94 7.14
C ALA A 97 3.68 15.08 6.94
N VAL A 98 4.43 14.29 7.70
CA VAL A 98 5.88 14.17 7.55
C VAL A 98 6.22 13.59 6.17
N TYR A 99 5.51 12.53 5.80
CA TYR A 99 5.73 11.74 4.59
C TYR A 99 4.54 11.85 3.62
N SER A 100 4.81 11.63 2.34
CA SER A 100 3.75 11.55 1.33
C SER A 100 3.01 10.21 1.42
N THR A 101 1.74 10.19 1.04
CA THR A 101 0.95 8.98 0.86
C THR A 101 0.88 8.65 -0.63
N ALA A 102 1.15 7.40 -0.98
CA ALA A 102 0.88 6.82 -2.29
C ALA A 102 -0.42 6.01 -2.25
N MET A 103 -1.22 6.14 -3.30
CA MET A 103 -2.45 5.37 -3.52
C MET A 103 -2.48 4.89 -4.96
N LEU A 104 -2.56 3.58 -5.15
CA LEU A 104 -2.71 2.95 -6.45
C LEU A 104 -4.19 2.71 -6.73
N LEU A 105 -4.64 3.23 -7.86
CA LEU A 105 -6.01 3.17 -8.33
C LEU A 105 -6.09 2.33 -9.60
N ARG A 106 -7.14 1.53 -9.72
CA ARG A 106 -7.52 0.81 -10.93
C ARG A 106 -8.73 1.46 -11.57
N PHE A 107 -8.68 1.65 -12.88
CA PHE A 107 -9.79 2.07 -13.72
C PHE A 107 -10.10 0.92 -14.68
N THR A 108 -11.28 0.32 -14.51
CA THR A 108 -11.84 -0.70 -15.40
C THR A 108 -12.50 -0.07 -16.64
N ASP A 109 -12.96 1.16 -16.53
CA ASP A 109 -13.51 2.01 -17.61
C ASP A 109 -13.09 3.47 -17.32
N PRO A 110 -12.70 4.28 -18.34
CA PRO A 110 -12.37 5.69 -18.17
C PRO A 110 -13.46 6.55 -17.49
N LYS A 111 -14.72 6.15 -17.58
CA LYS A 111 -15.86 6.86 -16.98
C LYS A 111 -16.27 6.29 -15.61
N ALA A 112 -15.75 5.13 -15.23
CA ALA A 112 -16.04 4.53 -13.94
C ALA A 112 -15.25 5.21 -12.82
N LYS A 113 -15.80 5.13 -11.60
CA LYS A 113 -15.06 5.55 -10.40
C LYS A 113 -13.86 4.61 -10.22
N PRO A 114 -12.64 5.14 -10.01
CA PRO A 114 -11.49 4.30 -9.75
C PRO A 114 -11.62 3.54 -8.43
N GLU A 115 -11.09 2.32 -8.43
CA GLU A 115 -11.03 1.47 -7.25
C GLU A 115 -9.63 1.51 -6.65
N PRO A 116 -9.48 1.86 -5.36
CA PRO A 116 -8.19 1.79 -4.70
C PRO A 116 -7.80 0.32 -4.47
N ILE A 117 -6.59 -0.03 -4.93
CA ILE A 117 -6.05 -1.39 -4.83
C ILE A 117 -4.77 -1.46 -3.98
N ALA A 118 -4.11 -0.32 -3.72
CA ALA A 118 -3.05 -0.22 -2.72
C ALA A 118 -2.96 1.20 -2.16
N ARG A 119 -2.49 1.33 -0.92
CA ARG A 119 -2.23 2.60 -0.25
C ARG A 119 -1.17 2.41 0.82
N GLY A 120 -0.31 3.40 0.93
CA GLY A 120 0.77 3.38 1.90
C GLY A 120 1.50 4.70 1.99
N THR A 121 2.44 4.75 2.91
CA THR A 121 3.30 5.89 3.15
C THR A 121 4.62 5.73 2.37
N LEU A 122 5.08 6.81 1.74
CA LEU A 122 6.37 6.86 1.04
C LEU A 122 7.45 7.45 1.94
N LYS A 123 8.41 6.63 2.34
CA LYS A 123 9.57 7.01 3.13
C LYS A 123 10.81 7.18 2.25
N PRO A 124 11.76 8.05 2.61
CA PRO A 124 13.06 8.09 1.95
C PRO A 124 13.71 6.69 1.98
N LYS A 125 14.38 6.31 0.89
CA LYS A 125 15.29 5.16 0.92
C LYS A 125 16.52 5.59 1.71
N GLU A 126 16.95 4.79 2.69
CA GLU A 126 18.24 5.01 3.32
C GLU A 126 19.33 4.75 2.27
N GLU A 127 20.10 5.78 1.90
CA GLU A 127 21.34 5.56 1.18
C GLU A 127 22.30 4.84 2.14
N LYS A 128 22.52 3.54 1.91
CA LYS A 128 23.66 2.88 2.54
C LYS A 128 24.91 3.60 2.02
N PRO A 129 25.77 4.15 2.89
CA PRO A 129 27.03 4.69 2.44
C PRO A 129 27.80 3.57 1.73
N LYS A 130 28.24 3.86 0.50
CA LYS A 130 29.12 2.96 -0.27
C LYS A 130 30.50 2.92 0.36
#